data_AF-A0A2X2IIZ8-F1
#
_entry.id   AF-A0A2X2IIZ8-F1
#
_cell.length_a   1.000
_cell.length_b   1.000
_cell.length_c   1.000
_cell.angle_alpha   90.00
_cell.angle_beta   90.00
_cell.angle_gamma   90.00
#
_symmetry.space_group_name_H-M   'P 1'
#
loop_
_entity.id
_entity.type
_entity.pdbx_description
1 polymer ?
#
loop_
_entity_poly.entity_id
_entity_poly.type
_entity_poly.pdbx_seq_one_letter_code
_entity_poly.pdbx_strand_id
1 'polypeptide(L)'
;MSLTRRRFTQILASTLFLHHLPSFAQSVKFWASLTLPEAQNITRIVSAGAPADLLLLAVAPEKMVGFSSFDFARQALIPLPEHIRQLPRLGRLAGRASTLSLEGLMALHPDLVVDCGNTDET
;
A
#
# COMPACT_ATOMS: atom_id res chain seq x y z
N MET A 1 36.29 3.73 1.76
CA MET A 1 36.53 3.09 3.08
C MET A 1 36.26 1.60 2.96
N SER A 2 37.16 0.72 3.40
CA SER A 2 36.95 -0.73 3.32
C SER A 2 35.96 -1.22 4.39
N LEU A 3 35.01 -2.06 3.96
CA LEU A 3 34.07 -2.77 4.84
C LEU A 3 34.81 -3.92 5.53
N THR A 4 35.16 -3.74 6.80
CA THR A 4 35.72 -4.81 7.64
C THR A 4 34.58 -5.62 8.27
N ARG A 5 34.81 -6.91 8.58
CA ARG A 5 33.82 -7.77 9.23
C ARG A 5 33.22 -7.14 10.50
N ARG A 6 34.07 -6.48 11.29
CA ARG A 6 33.66 -5.76 12.51
C ARG A 6 32.73 -4.58 12.22
N ARG A 7 33.03 -3.77 11.19
CA ARG A 7 32.16 -2.66 10.79
C ARG A 7 30.84 -3.18 10.22
N PHE A 8 30.86 -4.26 9.46
CA PHE A 8 29.64 -4.89 8.94
C PHE A 8 28.73 -5.39 10.07
N THR A 9 29.27 -6.11 11.07
CA THR A 9 28.50 -6.56 12.23
C THR A 9 27.97 -5.41 13.07
N GLN A 10 28.74 -4.33 13.21
CA GLN A 10 28.30 -3.12 13.92
C GLN A 10 27.14 -2.44 13.19
N ILE A 11 27.21 -2.30 11.87
CA ILE A 11 26.12 -1.71 11.07
C ILE A 11 24.85 -2.57 11.19
N LEU A 12 24.97 -3.88 11.03
CA LEU A 12 23.83 -4.81 11.12
C LEU A 12 23.15 -4.78 12.50
N ALA A 13 23.96 -4.79 13.57
CA ALA A 13 23.45 -4.69 14.94
C ALA A 13 22.73 -3.33 15.15
N SER A 14 23.32 -2.22 14.72
CA SER A 14 22.72 -0.90 14.82
C SER A 14 21.37 -0.82 14.08
N THR A 15 21.26 -1.38 12.87
CA THR A 15 19.99 -1.40 12.13
C THR A 15 18.90 -2.21 12.80
N LEU A 16 19.24 -3.29 13.52
CA LEU A 16 18.26 -4.05 14.30
C LEU A 16 17.76 -3.26 15.50
N PHE A 17 18.63 -2.47 16.16
CA PHE A 17 18.22 -1.57 17.25
C PHE A 17 17.30 -0.43 16.78
N LEU A 18 17.46 0.05 15.54
CA LEU A 18 16.58 1.07 14.95
C LEU A 18 15.13 0.56 14.77
N HIS A 19 14.91 -0.75 14.71
CA HIS A 19 13.57 -1.33 14.54
C HIS A 19 12.66 -1.15 15.77
N HIS A 20 13.25 -0.88 16.94
CA HIS A 20 12.54 -0.62 18.20
C HIS A 20 12.21 0.86 18.41
N LEU A 21 12.68 1.77 17.55
CA LEU A 21 12.34 3.17 17.66
C LEU A 21 10.90 3.39 17.15
N PRO A 22 10.07 4.15 17.88
CA PRO A 22 8.74 4.50 17.42
C PRO A 22 8.84 5.23 16.07
N SER A 23 8.12 4.74 15.07
CA SER A 23 7.94 5.46 13.81
C SER A 23 6.90 6.55 14.03
N PHE A 24 7.27 7.80 13.73
CA PHE A 24 6.35 8.92 13.74
C PHE A 24 5.89 9.18 12.32
N ALA A 25 4.63 8.89 12.03
CA ALA A 25 3.99 9.36 10.82
C ALA A 25 3.50 10.80 11.05
N GLN A 26 3.78 11.70 10.12
CA GLN A 26 3.25 13.05 10.18
C GLN A 26 1.71 12.98 10.04
N SER A 27 0.99 13.76 10.85
CA SER A 27 -0.47 13.84 10.77
C SER A 27 -0.87 14.27 9.35
N VAL A 28 -1.68 13.44 8.68
CA VAL A 28 -2.18 13.68 7.32
C VAL A 28 -2.91 15.02 7.29
N LYS A 29 -2.45 15.95 6.45
CA LYS A 29 -2.93 17.35 6.43
C LYS A 29 -4.22 17.58 5.63
N PHE A 30 -4.86 16.56 5.06
CA PHE A 30 -6.09 16.78 4.29
C PHE A 30 -6.96 15.53 4.13
N TRP A 31 -8.30 15.69 4.25
CA TRP A 31 -9.33 15.22 3.29
C TRP A 31 -10.75 15.61 3.77
N ALA A 32 -11.66 15.82 2.81
CA ALA A 32 -12.91 16.59 2.92
C ALA A 32 -14.17 15.84 3.42
N SER A 33 -14.08 14.93 4.42
CA SER A 33 -15.29 14.39 5.10
C SER A 33 -15.06 13.94 6.55
N LEU A 34 -16.13 13.97 7.34
CA LEU A 34 -16.20 13.84 8.79
C LEU A 34 -15.84 12.41 9.26
N THR A 35 -14.78 12.27 10.07
CA THR A 35 -14.36 11.06 10.81
C THR A 35 -14.01 9.81 9.98
N LEU A 36 -12.72 9.45 9.98
CA LEU A 36 -12.24 8.15 9.51
C LEU A 36 -12.54 7.06 10.55
N PRO A 37 -12.77 5.80 10.14
CA PRO A 37 -12.82 4.68 11.07
C PRO A 37 -11.49 4.53 11.82
N GLU A 38 -11.55 4.01 13.06
CA GLU A 38 -10.35 3.70 13.81
C GLU A 38 -9.46 2.72 13.04
N ALA A 39 -8.13 2.90 13.12
CA ALA A 39 -7.17 2.12 12.34
C ALA A 39 -7.30 0.60 12.52
N GLN A 40 -7.74 0.16 13.72
CA GLN A 40 -8.00 -1.23 14.06
C GLN A 40 -9.23 -1.84 13.37
N ASN A 41 -10.17 -1.01 12.93
CA ASN A 41 -11.39 -1.44 12.23
C ASN A 41 -11.20 -1.49 10.71
N ILE A 42 -10.11 -0.94 10.19
CA ILE A 42 -9.80 -0.95 8.75
C ILE A 42 -9.15 -2.30 8.42
N THR A 43 -9.88 -3.14 7.69
CA THR A 43 -9.47 -4.49 7.29
C THR A 43 -9.54 -4.71 5.77
N ARG A 44 -10.32 -3.89 5.06
CA ARG A 44 -10.55 -4.00 3.61
C ARG A 44 -10.26 -2.67 2.93
N ILE A 45 -9.14 -2.59 2.22
CA ILE A 45 -8.69 -1.38 1.53
C ILE A 45 -8.71 -1.61 0.02
N VAL A 46 -9.33 -0.67 -0.70
CA VAL A 46 -9.27 -0.56 -2.16
C VAL A 46 -8.30 0.54 -2.55
N SER A 47 -7.34 0.22 -3.42
CA SER A 47 -6.46 1.20 -4.04
C SER A 47 -7.13 1.87 -5.23
N ALA A 48 -6.96 3.19 -5.37
CA ALA A 48 -7.56 3.94 -6.48
C ALA A 48 -6.79 3.79 -7.81
N GLY A 49 -5.48 3.52 -7.75
CA GLY A 49 -4.59 3.46 -8.90
C GLY A 49 -3.20 2.88 -8.60
N ALA A 50 -2.36 2.76 -9.63
CA ALA A 50 -1.03 2.14 -9.53
C ALA A 50 -0.11 2.72 -8.44
N PRO A 51 -0.08 4.04 -8.17
CA PRO A 51 0.73 4.55 -7.07
C PRO A 51 0.22 4.09 -5.70
N ALA A 52 -1.12 4.06 -5.52
CA ALA A 52 -1.75 3.55 -4.31
C ALA A 52 -1.53 2.03 -4.13
N ASP A 53 -1.52 1.26 -5.23
CA ASP A 53 -1.16 -0.17 -5.18
C ASP A 53 0.22 -0.38 -4.56
N LEU A 54 1.24 0.34 -5.04
CA LEU A 54 2.61 0.21 -4.54
C LEU A 54 2.76 0.71 -3.10
N LEU A 55 2.07 1.81 -2.75
CA LEU A 55 2.07 2.33 -1.40
C LEU A 55 1.49 1.28 -0.43
N LEU A 56 0.31 0.74 -0.73
CA LEU A 56 -0.36 -0.23 0.13
C LEU A 56 0.38 -1.56 0.20
N LEU A 57 0.99 -2.00 -0.91
CA LEU A 57 1.86 -3.17 -0.91
C LEU A 57 3.02 -3.02 0.07
N ALA A 58 3.53 -1.80 0.25
CA ALA A 58 4.64 -1.52 1.17
C ALA A 58 4.19 -1.37 2.64
N VAL A 59 2.99 -0.84 2.90
CA VAL A 59 2.60 -0.44 4.27
C VAL A 59 1.51 -1.31 4.92
N ALA A 60 0.63 -1.92 4.13
CA ALA A 60 -0.49 -2.73 4.64
C ALA A 60 -1.02 -3.73 3.59
N PRO A 61 -0.16 -4.59 3.01
CA PRO A 61 -0.56 -5.53 1.97
C PRO A 61 -1.66 -6.50 2.41
N GLU A 62 -1.68 -6.87 3.69
CA GLU A 62 -2.64 -7.79 4.28
C GLU A 62 -4.08 -7.26 4.32
N LYS A 63 -4.26 -5.94 4.16
CA LYS A 63 -5.58 -5.29 4.16
C LYS A 63 -6.12 -5.07 2.74
N MET A 64 -5.34 -5.37 1.70
CA MET A 64 -5.73 -5.12 0.32
C MET A 64 -6.74 -6.18 -0.15
N VAL A 65 -7.85 -5.73 -0.74
CA VAL A 65 -8.83 -6.65 -1.37
C VAL A 65 -8.44 -7.05 -2.79
N GLY A 66 -7.46 -6.35 -3.38
CA GLY A 66 -6.98 -6.54 -4.73
C GLY A 66 -6.10 -5.38 -5.20
N PHE A 67 -5.54 -5.50 -6.39
CA PHE A 67 -4.76 -4.44 -7.04
C PHE A 67 -5.61 -3.70 -8.06
N SER A 68 -5.46 -2.38 -8.13
CA SER A 68 -6.14 -1.56 -9.13
C SER A 68 -5.55 -1.79 -10.54
N SER A 69 -4.22 -1.94 -10.62
CA SER A 69 -3.48 -1.86 -11.88
C SER A 69 -2.64 -3.11 -12.14
N PHE A 70 -2.07 -3.71 -11.10
CA PHE A 70 -1.18 -4.87 -11.24
C PHE A 70 -1.94 -6.20 -11.31
N ASP A 71 -1.32 -7.17 -11.99
CA ASP A 71 -1.72 -8.58 -12.01
C ASP A 71 -0.45 -9.42 -11.75
N PHE A 72 -0.18 -9.69 -10.47
CA PHE A 72 1.02 -10.41 -10.05
C PHE A 72 0.91 -11.92 -10.25
N ALA A 73 -0.30 -12.46 -10.42
CA ALA A 73 -0.49 -13.86 -10.80
C ALA A 73 0.20 -14.17 -12.14
N ARG A 74 0.26 -13.19 -13.05
CA ARG A 74 0.99 -13.30 -14.33
C ARG A 74 2.50 -13.06 -14.21
N GLN A 75 3.01 -12.68 -13.04
CA GLN A 75 4.40 -12.25 -12.83
C GLN A 75 5.14 -13.18 -11.87
N ALA A 76 5.29 -14.44 -12.30
CA ALA A 76 5.89 -15.53 -11.51
C ALA A 76 7.28 -15.21 -10.93
N LEU A 77 8.07 -14.40 -11.65
CA LEU A 77 9.46 -14.07 -11.30
C LEU A 77 9.61 -13.10 -10.12
N ILE A 78 8.55 -12.38 -9.74
CA ILE A 78 8.63 -11.44 -8.61
C ILE A 78 8.48 -12.22 -7.30
N PRO A 79 9.41 -12.11 -6.33
CA PRO A 79 9.37 -12.86 -5.08
C PRO A 79 8.36 -12.25 -4.10
N LEU A 80 7.07 -12.38 -4.39
CA LEU A 80 5.98 -12.00 -3.48
C LEU A 80 5.43 -13.22 -2.73
N PRO A 81 4.98 -13.05 -1.47
CA PRO A 81 4.16 -14.04 -0.77
C PRO A 81 2.95 -14.46 -1.60
N GLU A 82 2.58 -15.74 -1.51
CA GLU A 82 1.55 -16.33 -2.36
C GLU A 82 0.18 -15.65 -2.20
N HIS A 83 -0.22 -15.31 -0.97
CA HIS A 83 -1.49 -14.61 -0.72
C HIS A 83 -1.56 -13.23 -1.39
N ILE A 84 -0.43 -12.53 -1.51
CA ILE A 84 -0.36 -11.24 -2.23
C ILE A 84 -0.40 -11.48 -3.73
N ARG A 85 0.30 -12.50 -4.23
CA ARG A 85 0.32 -12.85 -5.66
C ARG A 85 -1.08 -13.21 -6.18
N GLN A 86 -1.88 -13.85 -5.34
CA GLN A 86 -3.24 -14.29 -5.66
C GLN A 86 -4.28 -13.17 -5.59
N LEU A 87 -3.93 -11.98 -5.11
CA LEU A 87 -4.86 -10.86 -5.08
C LEU A 87 -5.32 -10.50 -6.51
N PRO A 88 -6.64 -10.33 -6.73
CA PRO A 88 -7.18 -10.08 -8.05
C PRO A 88 -6.85 -8.67 -8.52
N ARG A 89 -6.82 -8.49 -9.85
CA ARG A 89 -6.83 -7.17 -10.47
C ARG A 89 -8.28 -6.66 -10.56
N LEU A 90 -8.59 -5.62 -9.80
CA LEU A 90 -9.92 -5.03 -9.68
C LEU A 90 -10.20 -3.94 -10.73
N GLY A 91 -9.13 -3.35 -11.28
CA GLY A 91 -9.25 -2.18 -12.15
C GLY A 91 -9.12 -0.87 -11.39
N ARG A 92 -8.93 0.23 -12.14
CA ARG A 92 -8.64 1.54 -11.57
C ARG A 92 -9.92 2.29 -11.24
N LEU A 93 -9.91 3.03 -10.13
CA LEU A 93 -10.98 3.94 -9.74
C LEU A 93 -10.71 5.37 -10.20
N ALA A 94 -9.43 5.78 -10.27
CA ALA A 94 -9.01 7.13 -10.64
C ALA A 94 -8.17 7.21 -11.94
N GLY A 95 -8.36 8.31 -12.68
CA GLY A 95 -7.61 8.68 -13.89
C GLY A 95 -8.36 8.48 -15.22
N ARG A 96 -7.68 8.70 -16.35
CA ARG A 96 -8.26 8.65 -17.72
C ARG A 96 -8.65 7.25 -18.24
N ALA A 97 -8.61 6.24 -17.38
CA ALA A 97 -8.92 4.85 -17.72
C ALA A 97 -9.45 4.09 -16.49
N SER A 98 -10.39 4.71 -15.76
CA SER A 98 -11.07 4.03 -14.66
C SER A 98 -11.91 2.87 -15.21
N THR A 99 -11.72 1.68 -14.66
CA THR A 99 -12.36 0.44 -15.10
C THR A 99 -13.11 -0.28 -13.98
N LEU A 100 -12.88 0.09 -12.72
CA LEU A 100 -13.67 -0.40 -11.60
C LEU A 100 -14.97 0.40 -11.54
N SER A 101 -16.12 -0.26 -11.76
CA SER A 101 -17.42 0.39 -11.65
C SER A 101 -17.78 0.68 -10.18
N LEU A 102 -18.74 1.58 -9.97
CA LEU A 102 -19.23 1.90 -8.62
C LEU A 102 -19.90 0.69 -7.96
N GLU A 103 -20.67 -0.09 -8.72
CA GLU A 103 -21.29 -1.32 -8.26
C GLU A 103 -20.22 -2.36 -7.88
N GLY A 104 -19.17 -2.49 -8.69
CA GLY A 104 -18.02 -3.33 -8.39
C GLY A 104 -17.31 -2.90 -7.12
N LEU A 105 -17.12 -1.60 -6.91
CA LEU A 105 -16.57 -1.05 -5.67
C LEU A 105 -17.46 -1.38 -4.47
N MET A 106 -18.77 -1.15 -4.56
CA MET A 106 -19.71 -1.41 -3.47
C MET A 106 -19.75 -2.90 -3.10
N ALA A 107 -19.71 -3.80 -4.10
CA ALA A 107 -19.68 -5.25 -3.87
C ALA A 107 -18.44 -5.70 -3.07
N LEU A 108 -17.34 -4.95 -3.11
CA LEU A 108 -16.13 -5.23 -2.33
C LEU A 108 -16.27 -4.85 -0.86
N HIS A 109 -17.29 -4.08 -0.47
CA HIS A 109 -17.50 -3.58 0.89
C HIS A 109 -16.20 -3.01 1.52
N PRO A 110 -15.58 -1.97 0.92
CA PRO A 110 -14.34 -1.40 1.43
C PRO A 110 -14.58 -0.57 2.70
N ASP A 111 -13.69 -0.69 3.67
CA ASP A 111 -13.63 0.21 4.83
C ASP A 111 -12.98 1.55 4.46
N LEU A 112 -12.07 1.51 3.49
CA LEU A 112 -11.30 2.66 3.04
C LEU A 112 -10.93 2.55 1.55
N VAL A 113 -11.02 3.66 0.84
CA VAL A 113 -10.40 3.83 -0.49
C VAL A 113 -9.20 4.75 -0.34
N VAL A 114 -8.04 4.31 -0.84
CA VAL A 114 -6.81 5.10 -0.79
C VAL A 114 -6.42 5.56 -2.19
N ASP A 115 -6.33 6.87 -2.37
CA ASP A 115 -5.75 7.48 -3.55
C ASP A 115 -4.37 8.07 -3.23
N CYS A 116 -3.45 7.92 -4.19
CA CYS A 116 -2.10 8.41 -4.09
C CYS A 116 -1.67 8.84 -5.50
N GLY A 117 -1.18 10.07 -5.60
CA GLY A 117 -0.81 10.68 -6.87
C GLY A 117 -0.36 12.11 -6.67
N ASN A 118 0.00 12.78 -7.75
CA ASN A 118 0.35 14.18 -7.69
C ASN A 118 -0.90 15.04 -7.58
N THR A 119 -0.90 15.96 -6.63
CA THR A 119 -1.82 17.11 -6.64
C THR A 119 -1.10 18.23 -7.38
N ASP A 120 -1.20 18.25 -8.71
CA ASP A 120 -0.76 19.42 -9.48
C ASP A 120 -1.73 20.59 -9.23
N GLU A 121 -1.22 21.82 -9.14
CA GLU A 121 -2.02 23.06 -8.92
C GLU A 121 -2.86 23.50 -10.14
N THR A 122 -3.11 22.62 -11.11
CA THR A 122 -3.93 22.98 -12.29
C THR A 122 -5.39 23.09 -11.96
#